data_AF-D4MXG4-F1
#
_entry.id   AF-D4MXG4-F1
#
_cell.length_a   1.000
_cell.length_b   1.000
_cell.length_c   1.000
_cell.angle_alpha   90.00
_cell.angle_beta   90.00
_cell.angle_gamma   90.00
#
_symmetry.space_group_name_H-M   'P 1'
#
loop_
_entity.id
_entity.type
_entity.pdbx_description
1 polymer ?
#
loop_
_entity_poly.entity_id
_entity_poly.type
_entity_poly.pdbx_seq_one_letter_code
_entity_poly.pdbx_strand_id
1 'polypeptide(L)' 'MGVYKEGKNWKVQVYYKDWQGNRKRKQKRGFRTKGEAKEWEKDFLQQQSQGVDIEFGNFLEIYYKDMDVYNPFQSRK' A
#
# COMPACT_ATOMS: atom_id res chain seq x y z
N MET A 1 -10.93 6.50 -11.86
CA MET A 1 -10.59 6.85 -10.47
C MET A 1 -11.26 8.17 -10.15
N GLY A 2 -11.91 8.30 -9.00
CA GLY A 2 -12.71 9.48 -8.73
C GLY A 2 -12.79 9.84 -7.26
N VAL A 3 -12.50 11.10 -6.98
CA VAL A 3 -12.86 11.78 -5.73
C VAL A 3 -14.21 12.45 -5.95
N TYR A 4 -15.19 12.13 -5.13
CA TYR A 4 -16.56 12.59 -5.23
C TYR A 4 -16.98 13.34 -3.97
N LYS A 5 -17.79 14.38 -4.13
CA LYS A 5 -18.39 15.09 -3.00
C LYS A 5 -19.58 14.28 -2.45
N GLU A 6 -19.68 14.19 -1.14
CA GLU A 6 -20.74 13.48 -0.41
C GLU A 6 -21.23 14.38 0.74
N GLY A 7 -22.20 15.26 0.43
CA GLY A 7 -22.67 16.30 1.35
C GLY A 7 -21.58 17.32 1.66
N LYS A 8 -21.22 17.46 2.94
CA LYS A 8 -20.11 18.30 3.43
C LYS A 8 -18.74 17.62 3.34
N ASN A 9 -18.73 16.31 3.07
CA ASN A 9 -17.53 15.49 3.06
C ASN A 9 -17.18 15.06 1.63
N TRP A 10 -16.08 14.33 1.51
CA TRP A 10 -15.58 13.75 0.28
C TRP A 10 -15.38 12.24 0.44
N LYS A 11 -15.47 11.53 -0.69
CA LYS A 11 -15.17 10.11 -0.81
C LYS A 11 -14.27 9.86 -2.00
N VAL A 12 -13.60 8.73 -1.99
CA VAL A 12 -12.71 8.30 -3.05
C VAL A 12 -13.02 6.86 -3.43
N GLN A 13 -12.96 6.56 -4.73
CA GLN A 13 -13.15 5.24 -5.28
C GLN A 13 -12.03 4.92 -6.26
N VAL A 14 -11.31 3.85 -5.96
CA VAL A 14 -10.10 3.42 -6.67
C VAL A 14 -10.31 2.02 -7.22
N TYR A 15 -9.92 1.81 -8.47
CA TYR A 15 -9.82 0.48 -9.08
C TYR A 15 -8.35 0.12 -9.18
N TYR A 16 -7.95 -1.07 -8.76
CA TYR A 16 -6.56 -1.51 -8.82
C TYR A 16 -6.52 -2.98 -9.23
N LYS A 17 -5.38 -3.44 -9.75
CA LYS A 17 -5.13 -4.86 -9.90
C LYS A 17 -4.45 -5.35 -8.63
N ASP A 18 -4.90 -6.47 -8.08
CA ASP A 18 -4.13 -7.15 -7.04
C ASP A 18 -2.93 -7.88 -7.65
N TRP A 19 -2.12 -8.49 -6.78
CA TRP A 19 -0.94 -9.26 -7.14
C TRP A 19 -1.26 -10.48 -8.04
N GLN A 20 -2.52 -10.93 -8.10
CA GLN A 20 -2.98 -12.00 -9.01
C GLN A 20 -3.46 -11.45 -10.36
N GLY A 21 -3.41 -10.13 -10.56
CA GLY A 21 -3.90 -9.46 -11.76
C GLY A 21 -5.41 -9.22 -11.77
N ASN A 22 -6.14 -9.58 -10.71
CA ASN A 22 -7.58 -9.39 -10.65
C ASN A 22 -7.93 -7.94 -10.39
N ARG A 23 -8.90 -7.41 -11.13
CA ARG A 23 -9.39 -6.04 -10.94
C ARG A 23 -10.24 -5.96 -9.67
N LYS A 24 -9.77 -5.22 -8.68
CA LYS A 24 -10.47 -4.94 -7.42
C LYS A 24 -10.89 -3.48 -7.34
N ARG A 25 -11.82 -3.20 -6.42
CA ARG A 25 -12.35 -1.87 -6.14
C ARG A 25 -12.23 -1.58 -4.65
N LYS A 26 -11.63 -0.44 -4.30
CA LYS A 26 -11.55 0.07 -2.92
C LYS A 26 -12.28 1.41 -2.84
N GLN A 27 -12.92 1.66 -1.71
CA GLN A 27 -13.61 2.92 -1.43
C GLN A 27 -13.29 3.39 -0.01
N LYS A 28 -13.09 4.69 0.16
CA LYS A 28 -13.00 5.35 1.46
C LYS A 28 -13.85 6.63 1.45
N ARG A 29 -14.49 6.96 2.58
CA ARG A 29 -15.43 8.07 2.73
C ARG A 29 -15.07 8.91 3.95
N GLY A 30 -15.69 10.08 4.08
CA GLY A 30 -15.59 10.92 5.27
C GLY A 30 -14.42 11.90 5.28
N PHE A 31 -13.78 12.14 4.14
CA PHE A 31 -12.73 13.16 4.04
C PHE A 31 -13.34 14.56 4.19
N ARG A 32 -12.67 15.46 4.91
CA ARG A 32 -13.12 16.85 5.05
C ARG A 32 -12.87 17.63 3.76
N THR A 33 -11.76 17.35 3.09
CA THR A 33 -11.38 18.06 1.87
C THR A 33 -11.19 17.11 0.68
N LYS A 34 -11.30 17.67 -0.53
CA LYS A 34 -10.95 16.97 -1.77
C LYS A 34 -9.47 16.57 -1.80
N GLY A 35 -8.60 17.39 -1.17
CA GLY A 35 -7.16 17.18 -1.10
C GLY A 35 -6.82 15.90 -0.34
N GLU A 36 -7.35 15.75 0.88
CA GLU A 36 -7.16 14.56 1.71
C GLU A 36 -7.61 13.28 0.98
N ALA A 37 -8.75 13.35 0.29
CA ALA A 37 -9.26 12.22 -0.48
C ALA A 37 -8.33 11.82 -1.64
N LYS A 38 -7.68 12.81 -2.28
CA LYS A 38 -6.74 12.61 -3.38
C LYS A 38 -5.37 12.12 -2.90
N GLU A 39 -4.92 12.61 -1.75
CA GLU A 39 -3.68 12.17 -1.13
C GLU A 39 -3.78 10.69 -0.71
N TRP A 40 -4.89 10.31 -0.07
CA TRP A 40 -5.16 8.91 0.25
C TRP A 40 -5.19 8.00 -0.99
N GLU A 41 -5.75 8.48 -2.12
CA GLU A 41 -5.74 7.72 -3.38
C GLU A 41 -4.32 7.42 -3.86
N LYS A 42 -3.46 8.45 -3.83
CA LYS A 42 -2.07 8.36 -4.25
C LYS A 42 -1.30 7.37 -3.36
N ASP A 43 -1.44 7.52 -2.04
CA ASP A 43 -0.77 6.64 -1.07
C ASP A 43 -1.22 5.18 -1.24
N PHE A 44 -2.52 4.95 -1.42
CA PHE A 44 -3.07 3.61 -1.62
C PHE A 44 -2.52 2.95 -2.89
N LEU A 45 -2.46 3.69 -4.00
CA LEU A 45 -1.91 3.16 -5.26
C LEU A 45 -0.41 2.90 -5.17
N GLN A 46 0.34 3.77 -4.48
CA GLN A 46 1.77 3.58 -4.25
C GLN A 46 2.06 2.34 -3.42
N GLN A 47 1.27 2.08 -2.37
CA GLN A 47 1.37 0.84 -1.59
C GLN A 47 1.09 -0.39 -2.44
N GLN A 48 0.12 -0.32 -3.36
CA GLN A 48 -0.17 -1.45 -4.25
C GLN A 48 0.87 -1.67 -5.34
N SER A 49 1.52 -0.62 -5.86
CA SER A 49 2.64 -0.80 -6.78
C SER A 49 3.87 -1.37 -6.07
N GLN A 50 4.16 -0.91 -4.85
CA GLN A 50 5.27 -1.44 -4.05
C GLN A 50 5.07 -2.91 -3.67
N GLY A 51 3.83 -3.36 -3.48
CA GLY A 51 3.54 -4.79 -3.26
C GLY A 51 3.68 -5.68 -4.49
N VAL A 52 3.85 -5.10 -5.69
CA VAL A 52 3.91 -5.83 -6.96
C VAL A 52 5.33 -5.86 -7.55
N ASP A 53 6.18 -4.86 -7.26
CA ASP A 53 7.54 -4.74 -7.81
C ASP A 53 8.67 -5.09 -6.83
N ILE A 54 8.42 -5.94 -5.83
CA ILE A 54 9.54 -6.61 -5.15
C ILE A 54 9.87 -7.83 -6.00
N GLU A 55 10.89 -7.71 -6.86
CA GLU A 55 11.49 -8.88 -7.51
C GLU A 55 11.77 -9.94 -6.43
N PHE A 56 11.45 -11.20 -6.70
CA PHE A 56 11.59 -12.29 -5.72
C PHE A 56 13.00 -12.31 -5.06
N GLY A 57 14.03 -11.86 -5.79
CA GLY A 57 15.39 -11.64 -5.26
C GLY A 57 15.45 -10.59 -4.14
N ASN A 58 14.81 -9.44 -4.30
CA ASN A 58 14.73 -8.40 -3.26
C ASN A 58 13.94 -8.87 -2.03
N PHE A 59 12.90 -9.70 -2.22
CA PHE A 59 12.15 -10.27 -1.10
C PHE A 59 13.04 -11.22 -0.28
N LEU A 60 13.79 -12.11 -0.93
CA LEU A 60 14.74 -13.00 -0.26
C LEU A 60 15.81 -12.22 0.48
N GLU A 61 16.36 -11.15 -0.11
CA GLU A 61 17.38 -10.34 0.55
C GLU A 61 16.86 -9.65 1.82
N ILE A 62 15.65 -9.09 1.77
CA ILE A 62 14.99 -8.50 2.95
C ILE A 62 14.70 -9.57 4.00
N TYR A 63 14.16 -10.72 3.59
CA TYR A 63 13.88 -11.84 4.48
C TYR A 63 15.14 -12.37 5.18
N TYR A 64 16.25 -12.55 4.45
CA TYR A 64 17.52 -13.00 5.05
C TYR A 64 18.13 -11.94 5.97
N LYS A 65 18.06 -10.65 5.63
CA LYS A 65 18.52 -9.57 6.52
C LYS A 65 17.72 -9.54 7.83
N ASP A 66 16.40 -9.70 7.76
CA ASP A 66 15.56 -9.75 8.96
C ASP A 66 15.81 -11.03 9.78
N MET A 67 16.10 -12.17 9.13
CA MET A 67 16.51 -13.40 9.81
C MET A 67 17.87 -13.30 10.49
N ASP A 68 18.86 -12.64 9.89
CA ASP A 68 20.19 -12.43 10.49
C ASP A 68 20.13 -11.54 11.73
N VAL A 69 19.22 -10.55 11.75
CA VAL A 69 18.93 -9.73 12.93
C VAL A 69 18.32 -10.57 14.07
N TYR A 70 17.65 -11.68 13.74
CA TYR A 70 17.11 -12.66 14.71
C TYR A 70 18.03 -13.87 14.90
N ASN A 71 19.36 -13.69 14.85
CA ASN A 71 20.28 -14.72 15.32
C ASN A 71 20.66 -14.50 16.80
N PRO A 72 20.02 -15.20 17.76
CA PRO A 72 20.34 -15.06 19.19
C PRO A 72 21.76 -15.52 19.56
N PHE A 73 22.56 -16.02 18.62
CA PHE A 73 23.92 -16.52 18.85
C PHE A 73 25.04 -15.54 18.43
N GLN A 74 24.75 -14.39 17.83
CA GLN A 74 25.80 -13.41 17.47
C GLN A 74 26.06 -12.31 18.52
N SER A 75 25.29 -12.24 19.61
CA SER A 75 25.54 -11.29 20.73
C SER A 75 26.49 -11.84 21.82
N ARG A 76 27.31 -12.85 21.51
CA ARG A 76 28.39 -13.30 22.42
C ARG A 76 29.67 -13.56 21.64
N LYS A 77 30.40 -12.49 21.33
CA LYS A 77 31.86 -12.47 21.41
C LYS A 77 32.30 -11.12 21.94
#